data_AF-A0A1X4HUB2-F1
#
_entry.id   AF-A0A1X4HUB2-F1
#
_cell.length_a   1.000
_cell.length_b   1.000
_cell.length_c   1.000
_cell.angle_alpha   90.00
_cell.angle_beta   90.00
_cell.angle_gamma   90.00
#
_symmetry.space_group_name_H-M   'P 1'
#
loop_
_entity.id
_entity.type
_entity.pdbx_description
1 polymer ?
#
loop_
_entity_poly.entity_id
_entity_poly.type
_entity_poly.pdbx_seq_one_letter_code
_entity_poly.pdbx_strand_id
1 'polypeptide(L)' 'MRASGNPRELSRISQPHFALPAVLAAAEPAPLKAALDAVWHALNTYGEHYPELLEEIRSVCAEKAGE' A
#
# COMPACT_ATOMS: atom_id res chain seq x y z
N MET A 1 30.54 -30.40 -13.94
CA MET A 1 29.16 -30.27 -13.42
C MET A 1 28.95 -28.82 -13.00
N ARG A 2 28.27 -28.00 -13.82
CA ARG A 2 27.97 -26.60 -13.49
C ARG A 2 26.60 -26.57 -12.80
N ALA A 3 26.55 -26.15 -11.54
CA ALA A 3 25.29 -25.85 -10.87
C ALA A 3 24.71 -24.57 -11.51
N SER A 4 23.77 -24.74 -12.44
CA SER A 4 22.98 -23.65 -12.96
C SER A 4 21.90 -23.33 -11.93
N GLY A 5 22.24 -22.48 -10.95
CA GLY A 5 21.25 -21.89 -10.07
C GLY A 5 20.32 -21.00 -10.90
N ASN A 6 19.03 -21.30 -10.91
CA ASN A 6 18.04 -20.51 -11.63
C ASN A 6 17.99 -19.11 -10.97
N PRO A 7 18.20 -18.00 -11.70
CA PRO A 7 18.20 -16.65 -11.11
C PRO A 7 16.87 -16.29 -10.43
N ARG A 8 15.80 -17.06 -10.68
CA ARG A 8 14.49 -16.91 -10.02
C ARG A 8 14.44 -17.46 -8.59
N GLU A 9 15.38 -18.29 -8.16
CA GLU A 9 15.40 -18.82 -6.78
C GLU A 9 16.05 -17.86 -5.78
N LEU A 10 16.94 -16.99 -6.24
CA LEU A 10 17.68 -16.05 -5.37
C LEU A 10 16.90 -14.78 -5.00
N SER A 11 15.64 -14.65 -5.40
CA SER A 11 14.87 -13.42 -5.17
C SER A 11 13.41 -13.69 -4.79
N ARG A 12 13.15 -14.75 -4.03
CA ARG A 12 11.87 -14.89 -3.34
C ARG A 12 11.91 -14.07 -2.04
N ILE A 13 12.04 -12.74 -2.20
CA ILE A 13 11.82 -11.81 -1.10
C ILE A 13 10.43 -12.12 -0.55
N SER A 14 10.35 -12.44 0.74
CA SER A 14 9.11 -12.87 1.35
C SER A 14 8.10 -11.71 1.24
N GLN A 15 6.84 -12.04 0.96
CA GLN A 15 5.75 -11.06 0.90
C GLN A 15 5.71 -10.12 2.13
N PRO A 16 6.01 -10.55 3.37
CA PRO A 16 6.14 -9.66 4.52
C PRO A 16 7.23 -8.57 4.40
N HIS A 17 8.29 -8.78 3.63
CA HIS A 17 9.33 -7.77 3.39
C HIS A 17 8.80 -6.57 2.58
N PHE A 18 7.80 -6.80 1.72
CA PHE A 18 7.14 -5.72 0.98
C PHE A 18 6.19 -4.88 1.84
N ALA A 19 5.76 -5.40 3.00
CA ALA A 19 4.96 -4.65 3.97
C ALA A 19 5.80 -3.73 4.86
N LEU A 20 7.12 -3.92 4.91
CA LEU A 20 8.03 -3.18 5.80
C LEU A 20 7.95 -1.64 5.64
N PRO A 21 7.89 -1.07 4.41
CA PRO A 21 7.72 0.37 4.25
C PRO A 21 6.40 0.89 4.83
N ALA A 22 5.31 0.12 4.71
CA ALA A 22 4.00 0.49 5.25
C ALA A 22 3.98 0.43 6.79
N VAL A 23 4.66 -0.56 7.40
CA VAL A 23 4.80 -0.67 8.86
C VAL A 23 5.63 0.49 9.43
N LEU A 24 6.68 0.90 8.74
CA LEU A 24 7.52 2.03 9.14
C LEU A 24 6.80 3.38 8.93
N ALA A 25 6.06 3.54 7.83
CA ALA A 25 5.21 4.70 7.60
C ALA A 25 4.09 4.83 8.65
N ALA A 26 3.56 3.71 9.15
CA ALA A 26 2.60 3.70 10.25
C ALA A 26 3.23 4.10 11.61
N ALA A 27 4.55 4.04 11.74
CA ALA A 27 5.31 4.47 12.92
C ALA A 27 5.82 5.93 12.84
N GLU A 28 5.54 6.64 11.73
CA GLU A 28 5.87 8.06 11.59
C GLU A 28 5.12 8.92 12.63
N PRO A 29 5.76 9.97 13.18
CA PRO A 29 5.21 10.79 14.27
C PRO A 29 3.95 11.60 13.90
N ALA A 30 3.49 11.53 12.65
CA ALA A 30 2.28 12.18 12.17
C ALA A 30 1.39 11.18 11.40
N PRO A 31 0.61 10.33 12.10
CA PRO A 31 -0.22 9.30 11.46
C PRO A 31 -1.23 9.86 10.45
N LEU A 32 -1.73 11.09 10.68
CA LEU A 32 -2.58 11.78 9.72
C LEU A 32 -1.83 12.09 8.41
N LYS A 33 -0.56 12.48 8.49
CA LYS A 33 0.26 12.76 7.30
C LYS A 33 0.51 11.49 6.50
N ALA A 34 0.88 10.40 7.18
CA ALA A 34 1.07 9.11 6.51
C ALA A 34 -0.20 8.62 5.81
N ALA A 35 -1.37 8.80 6.44
CA ALA A 35 -2.65 8.48 5.82
C ALA A 35 -2.94 9.33 4.57
N LEU A 36 -2.67 10.63 4.64
CA LEU A 36 -2.85 11.54 3.50
C LEU A 36 -1.87 11.22 2.36
N ASP A 37 -0.62 10.88 2.66
CA ASP A 37 0.36 10.47 1.66
C ASP A 37 -0.06 9.16 0.99
N ALA A 38 -0.58 8.20 1.75
CA ALA A 38 -1.11 6.95 1.19
C ALA A 38 -2.30 7.18 0.26
N VAL A 39 -3.25 8.04 0.65
CA VAL A 39 -4.38 8.43 -0.21
C VAL A 39 -3.87 9.13 -1.48
N TRP A 40 -2.93 10.06 -1.35
CA TRP A 40 -2.33 10.75 -2.49
C TRP A 40 -1.71 9.78 -3.50
N HIS A 41 -0.94 8.79 -3.04
CA HIS A 41 -0.37 7.77 -3.90
C HIS A 41 -1.42 6.87 -4.56
N ALA A 42 -2.49 6.52 -3.84
CA ALA A 42 -3.59 5.74 -4.39
C ALA A 42 -4.31 6.49 -5.52
N LEU A 43 -4.58 7.79 -5.33
CA LEU A 43 -5.19 8.65 -6.36
C LEU A 43 -4.32 8.75 -7.61
N ASN A 44 -3.00 8.95 -7.44
CA ASN A 44 -2.07 8.99 -8.57
C ASN A 44 -1.96 7.64 -9.31
N THR A 45 -2.15 6.52 -8.60
CA THR A 45 -2.14 5.17 -9.19
C THR A 45 -3.40 4.91 -10.01
N TYR A 46 -4.56 5.38 -9.52
CA TYR A 46 -5.84 5.25 -10.23
C TYR A 46 -5.98 6.19 -11.43
N GLY A 47 -5.17 7.25 -11.49
CA GLY A 47 -5.17 8.17 -12.62
C GLY A 47 -6.53 8.81 -12.80
N GLU A 48 -7.11 8.73 -13.99
CA GLU A 48 -8.44 9.33 -14.28
C GLU A 48 -9.60 8.65 -13.53
N HIS A 49 -9.40 7.42 -13.04
CA HIS A 49 -10.39 6.66 -12.26
C HIS A 49 -10.34 6.96 -10.75
N TYR A 50 -9.65 8.04 -10.36
CA TYR A 50 -9.61 8.46 -8.97
C TYR A 50 -10.99 8.85 -8.38
N PRO A 51 -11.99 9.34 -9.15
CA PRO A 51 -13.32 9.63 -8.60
C PRO A 51 -14.01 8.40 -8.00
N GLU A 52 -13.91 7.24 -8.67
CA GLU A 52 -14.49 5.97 -8.19
C GLU A 52 -13.82 5.52 -6.89
N LEU A 53 -12.48 5.64 -6.81
CA LEU A 53 -11.72 5.36 -5.58
C LEU A 53 -12.17 6.26 -4.41
N LEU A 54 -12.42 7.55 -4.67
CA LEU A 54 -12.90 8.47 -3.63
C LEU A 54 -14.32 8.14 -3.15
N GLU A 55 -15.18 7.60 -4.02
CA GLU A 55 -16.51 7.11 -3.61
C GLU A 55 -16.39 5.90 -2.69
N GLU A 56 -15.52 4.94 -3.01
CA GLU A 56 -15.27 3.76 -2.18
C GLU A 56 -14.74 4.16 -0.79
N ILE A 57 -13.75 5.04 -0.74
CA ILE A 57 -13.20 5.57 0.53
C ILE A 57 -14.31 6.22 1.36
N ARG A 58 -15.17 7.04 0.74
CA ARG A 58 -16.30 7.69 1.43
C ARG A 58 -17.30 6.67 1.98
N SER A 59 -17.60 5.61 1.23
CA SER A 59 -18.49 4.53 1.68
C SER A 59 -17.95 3.87 2.95
N VAL A 60 -16.68 3.47 2.93
CA VAL A 60 -16.01 2.85 4.08
C VAL A 60 -16.01 3.80 5.29
N CYS A 61 -15.75 5.09 5.10
CA CYS A 61 -15.81 6.06 6.19
C CYS A 61 -17.22 6.21 6.78
N ALA A 62 -18.27 6.21 5.94
CA ALA A 62 -19.65 6.30 6.38
C ALA A 62 -20.06 5.06 7.20
N GLU A 63 -19.64 3.87 6.78
CA GLU A 63 -19.83 2.62 7.54
C GLU A 63 -19.18 2.70 8.93
N LYS A 64 -17.95 3.23 9.00
CA LYS A 64 -17.20 3.36 10.27
C LYS A 64 -17.74 4.45 11.19
N ALA A 65 -18.48 5.43 10.68
CA ALA A 65 -19.09 6.49 11.48
C ALA A 65 -20.45 6.09 12.08
N GLY A 66 -21.06 5.02 11.56
CA GLY A 66 -22.33 4.47 12.04
C GLY A 66 -22.20 3.39 13.12
N GLU A 67 -20.96 3.04 13.52
CA GLU A 67 -20.62 2.08 14.58
C GLU A 67 -20.10 2.79 15.84
#